data_AF-A0A944BUB3-F1
#
_entry.id   AF-A0A944BUB3-F1
#
_cell.length_a   1.000
_cell.length_b   1.000
_cell.length_c   1.000
_cell.angle_alpha   90.00
_cell.angle_beta   90.00
_cell.angle_gamma   90.00
#
_symmetry.space_group_name_H-M   'P 1'
#
loop_
_entity.id
_entity.type
_entity.pdbx_description
1 polymer ?
#
loop_
_entity_poly.entity_id
_entity_poly.type
_entity_poly.pdbx_seq_one_letter_code
_entity_poly.pdbx_strand_id
1 'polypeptide(L)'
;EALDSALCRRFTFKEMMPKSELVHEENYVRNIFEIINQRIEVLKDREHQIGHSYFMGVENEDDLKDVFYDKIIPLLQEYFYGDYEKIQLVLGEGFVKKESESVKFAGDKSGDFDVSEVYRIVPKDKCNMDEAIGKLLNKASKAVDE
;
A
#
# COMPACT_ATOMS: atom_id res chain seq x y z
N GLU A 1 -6.72 -10.48 17.70
CA GLU A 1 -6.77 -11.16 19.01
C GLU A 1 -7.12 -10.13 20.07
N ALA A 2 -8.04 -10.40 20.98
CA ALA A 2 -8.45 -9.42 21.99
C ALA A 2 -7.43 -9.38 23.15
N LEU A 3 -7.08 -8.19 23.62
CA LEU A 3 -6.10 -7.99 24.70
C LEU A 3 -6.62 -8.55 26.04
N ASP A 4 -5.72 -9.08 26.86
CA ASP A 4 -6.08 -9.69 28.16
C ASP A 4 -6.75 -8.68 29.11
N SER A 5 -7.89 -9.09 29.69
CA SER A 5 -8.70 -8.24 30.56
C SER A 5 -8.01 -7.79 31.85
N ALA A 6 -7.05 -8.56 32.39
CA ALA A 6 -6.27 -8.19 33.56
C ALA A 6 -5.28 -7.07 33.22
N LEU A 7 -4.73 -7.06 31.99
CA LEU A 7 -3.89 -5.96 31.50
C LEU A 7 -4.74 -4.69 31.34
N CYS A 8 -5.92 -4.79 30.73
CA CYS A 8 -6.84 -3.66 30.54
C CYS A 8 -7.28 -2.98 31.85
N ARG A 9 -7.29 -3.70 32.98
CA ARG A 9 -7.65 -3.16 34.30
C ARG A 9 -6.48 -2.56 35.08
N ARG A 10 -5.24 -2.96 34.77
CA ARG A 10 -4.04 -2.60 35.55
C ARG A 10 -3.15 -1.58 34.85
N PHE A 11 -3.28 -1.44 33.54
CA PHE A 11 -2.47 -0.52 32.75
C PHE A 11 -3.36 0.56 32.13
N THR A 12 -2.81 1.77 32.04
CA THR A 12 -3.39 2.84 31.22
C THR A 12 -2.80 2.74 29.82
N PHE A 13 -3.67 2.60 28.83
CA PHE A 13 -3.26 2.54 27.43
C PHE A 13 -3.26 3.95 26.86
N LYS A 14 -2.08 4.38 26.41
CA LYS A 14 -1.94 5.61 25.64
C LYS A 14 -1.67 5.22 24.20
N GLU A 15 -2.61 5.53 23.33
CA GLU A 15 -2.47 5.33 21.89
C GLU A 15 -1.33 6.20 21.35
N MET A 16 -0.47 5.61 20.52
CA MET A 16 0.66 6.28 19.88
C MET A 16 0.44 6.26 18.38
N MET A 17 -0.16 7.34 17.88
CA MET A 17 -0.42 7.50 16.45
C MET A 17 0.88 7.67 15.64
N PRO A 18 0.89 7.23 14.38
CA PRO A 18 1.99 7.55 13.47
C PRO A 18 2.13 9.07 13.32
N LYS A 19 3.36 9.58 13.39
CA LYS A 19 3.64 11.02 13.35
C LYS A 19 4.35 11.34 12.05
N SER A 20 3.68 12.04 11.13
CA SER A 20 4.27 12.44 9.85
C SER A 20 5.39 13.46 10.01
N GLU A 21 5.36 14.26 11.07
CA GLU A 21 6.42 15.23 11.43
C GLU A 21 7.81 14.58 11.60
N LEU A 22 7.86 13.30 11.97
CA LEU A 22 9.11 12.55 12.15
C LEU A 22 9.66 11.97 10.84
N VAL A 23 8.88 12.02 9.76
CA VAL A 23 9.32 11.62 8.41
C VAL A 23 9.93 12.84 7.73
N HIS A 24 11.07 12.64 7.08
CA HIS A 24 11.74 13.68 6.32
C HIS A 24 10.82 14.24 5.21
N GLU A 25 10.80 15.56 5.07
CA GLU A 25 9.96 16.24 4.06
C GLU A 25 10.59 16.20 2.65
N GLU A 26 11.85 15.80 2.57
CA GLU A 26 12.57 15.68 1.31
C GLU A 26 11.92 14.65 0.40
N ASN A 27 12.06 14.89 -0.91
CA ASN A 27 11.68 13.94 -1.95
C ASN A 27 10.32 13.32 -1.72
N TYR A 28 9.28 14.13 -1.45
CA TYR A 28 7.87 13.72 -1.35
C TYR A 28 7.55 12.57 -0.36
N VAL A 29 8.52 12.12 0.46
CA VAL A 29 8.41 10.94 1.33
C VAL A 29 7.34 11.12 2.39
N ARG A 30 7.33 12.26 3.09
CA ARG A 30 6.27 12.58 4.07
C ARG A 30 4.88 12.54 3.43
N ASN A 31 4.75 13.07 2.22
CA ASN A 31 3.48 13.16 1.51
C ASN A 31 2.97 11.75 1.10
N ILE A 32 3.88 10.89 0.62
CA ILE A 32 3.59 9.47 0.35
C ILE A 32 3.08 8.78 1.63
N PHE A 33 3.80 8.95 2.74
CA PHE A 33 3.45 8.34 4.03
C PHE A 33 2.04 8.75 4.50
N GLU A 34 1.72 10.05 4.41
CA GLU A 34 0.40 10.57 4.79
C GLU A 34 -0.70 10.00 3.90
N ILE A 35 -0.51 10.00 2.58
CA ILE A 35 -1.50 9.49 1.62
C ILE A 35 -1.75 7.98 1.82
N ILE A 36 -0.70 7.19 2.02
CA ILE A 36 -0.83 5.75 2.28
C ILE A 36 -1.65 5.53 3.56
N ASN A 37 -1.34 6.25 4.64
CA ASN A 37 -2.07 6.11 5.91
C ASN A 37 -3.53 6.56 5.83
N GLN A 38 -3.83 7.62 5.09
CA GLN A 38 -5.21 8.06 4.83
C GLN A 38 -6.00 6.97 4.08
N ARG A 39 -5.40 6.36 3.06
CA ARG A 39 -6.06 5.30 2.26
C ARG A 39 -6.28 4.03 3.08
N ILE A 40 -5.31 3.63 3.90
CA ILE A 40 -5.43 2.47 4.80
C ILE A 40 -6.54 2.71 5.83
N GLU A 41 -6.61 3.90 6.43
CA GLU A 41 -7.63 4.25 7.42
C GLU A 41 -9.05 4.11 6.85
N VAL A 42 -9.25 4.55 5.61
CA VAL A 42 -10.55 4.44 4.91
C VAL A 42 -10.87 2.99 4.51
N LEU A 43 -9.89 2.24 4.03
CA LEU A 43 -10.11 0.88 3.49
C LEU A 43 -10.11 -0.21 4.56
N LYS A 44 -9.52 0.05 5.72
CA LYS A 44 -9.42 -0.92 6.81
C LYS A 44 -9.88 -0.31 8.14
N ASP A 45 -8.98 0.38 8.83
CA ASP A 45 -9.26 1.16 10.04
C ASP A 45 -8.02 1.96 10.45
N ARG A 46 -8.17 2.76 11.50
CA ARG A 46 -7.11 3.60 12.08
C ARG A 46 -6.00 2.79 12.77
N GLU A 47 -6.27 1.59 13.27
CA GLU A 47 -5.31 0.77 14.01
C GLU A 47 -4.26 0.12 13.10
N HIS A 48 -4.56 0.01 11.80
CA HIS A 48 -3.66 -0.55 10.79
C HIS A 48 -2.76 0.50 10.11
N GLN A 49 -2.79 1.76 10.52
CA GLN A 49 -1.88 2.75 9.94
C GLN A 49 -0.41 2.35 10.13
N ILE A 50 0.39 2.66 9.12
CA ILE A 50 1.81 2.36 9.05
C ILE A 50 2.59 3.33 9.95
N GLY A 51 3.50 2.79 10.75
CA GLY A 51 4.40 3.58 11.60
C GLY A 51 5.41 4.41 10.79
N HIS A 52 5.75 5.58 11.31
CA HIS A 52 6.73 6.49 10.67
C HIS A 52 8.15 5.92 10.60
N SER A 53 8.48 4.92 11.43
CA SER A 53 9.81 4.29 11.50
C SER A 53 10.29 3.71 10.17
N TYR A 54 9.38 3.22 9.32
CA TYR A 54 9.75 2.69 8.01
C TYR A 54 10.31 3.76 7.06
N PHE A 55 9.88 5.01 7.23
CA PHE A 55 10.23 6.13 6.34
C PHE A 55 11.28 7.07 6.93
N MET A 56 11.64 6.91 8.21
CA MET A 56 12.65 7.75 8.87
C MET A 56 14.06 7.58 8.30
N GLY A 57 14.39 6.40 7.75
CA GLY A 57 15.73 6.10 7.23
C GLY A 57 15.86 6.21 5.71
N VAL A 58 14.89 6.83 5.03
CA VAL A 58 14.90 6.97 3.58
C VAL A 58 15.67 8.24 3.20
N GLU A 59 16.82 8.08 2.56
CA GLU A 59 17.65 9.21 2.11
C GLU A 59 17.58 9.40 0.58
N ASN A 60 17.33 8.32 -0.16
CA ASN A 60 17.29 8.33 -1.62
C ASN A 60 16.15 7.45 -2.19
N GLU A 61 16.01 7.43 -3.51
CA GLU A 61 14.96 6.69 -4.21
C GLU A 61 15.12 5.17 -4.12
N ASP A 62 16.36 4.66 -4.05
CA ASP A 62 16.63 3.23 -3.88
C ASP A 62 16.21 2.76 -2.48
N ASP A 63 16.50 3.56 -1.44
CA ASP A 63 16.02 3.28 -0.07
C ASP A 63 14.48 3.27 -0.03
N LEU A 64 13.84 4.23 -0.71
CA LEU A 64 12.38 4.29 -0.79
C LEU A 64 11.83 3.05 -1.48
N LYS A 65 12.45 2.61 -2.57
CA LYS A 65 12.09 1.38 -3.28
C LYS A 65 12.22 0.16 -2.36
N ASP A 66 13.31 0.06 -1.62
CA ASP A 66 13.52 -1.01 -0.64
C ASP A 66 12.44 -1.01 0.45
N VAL A 67 12.09 0.17 0.99
CA VAL A 67 11.00 0.30 1.95
C VAL A 67 9.69 -0.20 1.38
N PHE A 68 9.34 0.17 0.13
CA PHE A 68 8.11 -0.31 -0.50
C PHE A 68 8.08 -1.84 -0.65
N TYR A 69 9.12 -2.43 -1.23
CA TYR A 69 9.12 -3.87 -1.57
C TYR A 69 9.37 -4.77 -0.36
N ASP A 70 10.19 -4.34 0.59
CA ASP A 70 10.64 -5.20 1.68
C ASP A 70 9.82 -5.00 2.96
N LYS A 71 9.04 -3.90 3.06
CA LYS A 71 8.26 -3.54 4.25
C LYS A 71 6.80 -3.25 3.93
N ILE A 72 6.51 -2.27 3.07
CA ILE A 72 5.15 -1.75 2.88
C ILE A 72 4.26 -2.76 2.13
N ILE A 73 4.72 -3.27 0.98
CA ILE A 73 3.95 -4.23 0.17
C ILE A 73 3.65 -5.51 0.96
N PRO A 74 4.62 -6.18 1.62
CA PRO A 74 4.33 -7.34 2.45
C PRO A 74 3.30 -7.05 3.56
N LEU A 75 3.42 -5.90 4.23
CA LEU A 75 2.46 -5.47 5.26
C LEU A 75 1.05 -5.30 4.68
N LEU A 76 0.93 -4.68 3.50
CA LEU A 76 -0.35 -4.54 2.82
C LEU A 76 -0.93 -5.87 2.34
N GLN A 77 -0.09 -6.84 1.95
CA GLN A 77 -0.54 -8.20 1.62
C GLN A 77 -1.11 -8.92 2.83
N GLU A 78 -0.56 -8.69 4.03
CA GLU A 78 -1.15 -9.19 5.28
C GLU A 78 -2.45 -8.45 5.62
N TYR A 79 -2.49 -7.13 5.40
CA TYR A 79 -3.67 -6.33 5.72
C TYR A 79 -4.86 -6.65 4.82
N PHE A 80 -4.62 -6.85 3.53
CA PHE A 80 -5.61 -7.08 2.49
C PHE A 80 -5.45 -8.47 1.88
N TYR A 81 -5.40 -9.49 2.74
CA TYR A 81 -5.20 -10.87 2.31
C TYR A 81 -6.26 -11.31 1.28
N GLY A 82 -5.80 -11.69 0.08
CA GLY A 82 -6.65 -12.10 -1.03
C GLY A 82 -7.28 -10.96 -1.83
N ASP A 83 -7.07 -9.70 -1.44
CA ASP A 83 -7.69 -8.52 -2.05
C ASP A 83 -6.63 -7.53 -2.56
N TYR A 84 -5.99 -7.92 -3.66
CA TYR A 84 -4.95 -7.12 -4.31
C TYR A 84 -5.49 -5.86 -4.99
N GLU A 85 -6.79 -5.80 -5.26
CA GLU A 85 -7.45 -4.58 -5.73
C GLU A 85 -7.37 -3.48 -4.68
N LYS A 86 -7.62 -3.78 -3.39
CA LYS A 86 -7.40 -2.81 -2.31
C LYS A 86 -5.95 -2.36 -2.18
N ILE A 87 -4.99 -3.27 -2.38
CA ILE A 87 -3.57 -2.89 -2.39
C ILE A 87 -3.28 -1.92 -3.54
N GLN A 88 -3.86 -2.15 -4.72
CA GLN A 88 -3.78 -1.22 -5.84
C GLN A 88 -4.43 0.14 -5.50
N LEU A 89 -5.57 0.17 -4.82
CA LEU A 89 -6.21 1.43 -4.41
C LEU A 89 -5.31 2.23 -3.44
N VAL A 90 -4.52 1.55 -2.58
CA VAL A 90 -3.58 2.20 -1.67
C VAL A 90 -2.33 2.71 -2.40
N LEU A 91 -1.68 1.87 -3.21
CA LEU A 91 -0.37 2.15 -3.80
C LEU A 91 -0.43 2.73 -5.22
N GLY A 92 -1.50 2.48 -5.96
CA GLY A 92 -1.68 2.83 -7.37
C GLY A 92 -1.16 1.78 -8.35
N GLU A 93 -1.47 1.99 -9.63
CA GLU A 93 -1.16 1.06 -10.72
C GLU A 93 0.34 0.89 -11.04
N GLY A 94 1.18 1.75 -10.46
CA GLY A 94 2.64 1.65 -10.59
C GLY A 94 3.23 0.47 -9.80
N PHE A 95 2.56 0.07 -8.72
CA PHE A 95 3.00 -1.03 -7.86
C PHE A 95 2.16 -2.29 -8.04
N VAL A 96 0.88 -2.16 -8.40
CA VAL A 96 -0.02 -3.29 -8.63
C VAL A 96 -0.73 -3.13 -9.97
N LYS A 97 -0.52 -4.07 -10.90
CA LYS A 97 -1.16 -4.05 -12.21
C LYS A 97 -2.37 -4.96 -12.23
N LYS A 98 -3.39 -4.48 -12.94
CA LYS A 98 -4.57 -5.25 -13.30
C LYS A 98 -4.33 -5.88 -14.66
N GLU A 99 -4.42 -7.21 -14.73
CA GLU A 99 -4.17 -7.98 -15.93
C GLU A 99 -5.38 -8.86 -16.23
N SER A 100 -5.90 -8.73 -17.45
CA SER A 100 -6.89 -9.63 -18.03
C SER A 100 -6.16 -10.64 -18.89
N GLU A 101 -5.74 -11.75 -18.30
CA GLU A 101 -5.10 -12.83 -19.06
C GLU A 101 -6.14 -13.84 -19.54
N SER A 102 -6.12 -14.15 -20.84
CA SER A 102 -6.81 -15.34 -21.37
C SER A 102 -5.90 -16.54 -21.25
N VAL A 103 -5.95 -17.22 -20.10
CA VAL A 103 -5.20 -18.46 -19.89
C VAL A 103 -6.03 -19.65 -20.37
N LYS A 104 -5.41 -20.55 -21.14
CA LYS A 104 -6.04 -21.84 -21.48
C LYS A 104 -5.98 -22.75 -20.26
N PHE A 105 -7.13 -23.02 -19.64
CA PHE A 105 -7.23 -23.96 -18.54
C PHE A 105 -7.23 -25.41 -19.06
N ALA A 106 -6.63 -26.32 -18.28
CA ALA A 106 -6.38 -27.70 -18.70
C ALA A 106 -7.65 -28.51 -19.10
N GLY A 107 -8.84 -28.06 -18.68
CA GLY A 107 -10.12 -28.72 -18.97
C GLY A 107 -11.10 -27.91 -19.81
N ASP A 108 -10.75 -26.68 -20.20
CA ASP A 108 -11.68 -25.80 -20.90
C ASP A 108 -11.67 -26.10 -22.40
N LYS A 109 -12.68 -26.86 -22.86
CA LYS A 109 -12.87 -27.20 -24.27
C LYS A 109 -13.86 -26.26 -24.98
N SER A 110 -14.68 -25.52 -24.24
CA SER A 110 -15.71 -24.63 -24.80
C SER A 110 -15.29 -23.17 -24.82
N GLY A 111 -14.32 -22.74 -23.99
CA GLY A 111 -13.88 -21.35 -23.93
C GLY A 111 -14.91 -20.43 -23.27
N ASP A 112 -15.88 -21.00 -22.55
CA ASP A 112 -17.01 -20.27 -21.94
C ASP A 112 -16.67 -19.71 -20.55
N PHE A 113 -15.46 -19.94 -20.04
CA PHE A 113 -15.06 -19.40 -18.74
C PHE A 113 -14.59 -17.96 -18.86
N ASP A 114 -15.39 -17.03 -18.32
CA ASP A 114 -14.95 -15.66 -18.10
C ASP A 114 -13.80 -15.65 -17.09
N VAL A 115 -12.62 -15.26 -17.54
CA VAL A 115 -11.46 -15.13 -16.67
C VAL A 115 -11.62 -13.86 -15.85
N SER A 116 -11.69 -14.03 -14.52
CA SER A 116 -11.72 -12.91 -13.60
C SER A 116 -10.46 -12.06 -13.72
N GLU A 117 -10.61 -10.76 -13.51
CA GLU A 117 -9.49 -9.83 -13.52
C GLU A 117 -8.49 -10.20 -12.41
N VAL A 118 -7.21 -10.33 -12.75
CA VAL A 118 -6.16 -10.70 -11.80
C VAL A 118 -5.29 -9.49 -11.53
N TYR A 119 -5.05 -9.21 -10.25
CA TYR A 119 -4.16 -8.14 -9.81
C TYR A 119 -2.81 -8.74 -9.40
N ARG A 120 -1.70 -8.16 -9.87
CA ARG A 120 -0.33 -8.63 -9.60
C ARG A 120 0.58 -7.48 -9.19
N ILE A 121 1.43 -7.73 -8.21
CA ILE A 121 2.48 -6.78 -7.81
C ILE A 121 3.53 -6.71 -8.92
N VAL A 122 3.90 -5.50 -9.32
CA VAL A 122 4.99 -5.27 -10.27
C VAL A 122 6.30 -5.72 -9.63
N PRO A 123 7.12 -6.57 -10.26
CA PRO A 123 8.40 -6.97 -9.67
C PRO A 123 9.34 -5.79 -9.45
N LYS A 124 10.12 -5.82 -8.36
CA LYS A 124 11.09 -4.77 -7.96
C LYS A 124 11.98 -4.33 -9.13
N ASP A 125 12.52 -5.28 -9.90
CA ASP A 125 13.43 -5.00 -11.02
C ASP A 125 12.75 -4.29 -12.21
N LYS A 126 11.43 -4.41 -12.34
CA LYS A 126 10.65 -3.84 -13.46
C LYS A 126 9.89 -2.58 -13.06
N CYS A 127 9.98 -2.17 -11.81
CA CYS A 127 9.27 -1.00 -11.29
C CYS A 127 10.06 0.28 -11.56
N ASN A 128 9.45 1.18 -12.33
CA ASN A 128 9.88 2.56 -12.47
C ASN A 128 9.28 3.38 -11.32
N MET A 129 10.13 3.78 -10.37
CA MET A 129 9.70 4.41 -9.12
C MET A 129 9.13 5.81 -9.35
N ASP A 130 9.73 6.63 -10.21
CA ASP A 130 9.19 7.94 -10.60
C ASP A 130 7.74 7.86 -11.12
N GLU A 131 7.49 6.95 -12.06
CA GLU A 131 6.14 6.75 -12.61
C GLU A 131 5.19 6.22 -11.53
N ALA A 132 5.64 5.26 -10.73
CA ALA A 132 4.84 4.63 -9.70
C ALA A 132 4.43 5.61 -8.60
N ILE A 133 5.36 6.43 -8.14
CA ILE A 133 5.11 7.51 -7.17
C ILE A 133 4.20 8.57 -7.79
N GLY A 134 4.41 8.94 -9.05
CA GLY A 134 3.53 9.87 -9.76
C GLY A 134 2.07 9.43 -9.77
N LYS A 135 1.83 8.13 -10.03
CA LYS A 135 0.50 7.52 -9.95
C LYS A 135 -0.01 7.43 -8.52
N LEU A 136 0.82 7.04 -7.56
CA LEU A 136 0.45 6.97 -6.14
C LEU A 136 -0.05 8.33 -5.62
N LEU A 137 0.66 9.40 -5.96
CA LEU A 137 0.34 10.76 -5.53
C LEU A 137 -0.83 11.39 -6.33
N ASN A 138 -1.42 10.68 -7.29
CA ASN A 138 -2.46 11.20 -8.18
C ASN A 138 -2.06 12.53 -8.84
N LYS A 139 -0.79 12.68 -9.29
CA LYS A 139 -0.30 13.91 -9.95
C LYS A 139 -0.98 14.24 -11.30
N ALA A 140 -2.06 13.54 -11.66
CA ALA A 140 -2.90 13.81 -12.82
C ALA A 140 -4.35 14.25 -12.48
N SER A 141 -4.64 14.67 -11.24
CA SER A 141 -5.98 15.19 -10.87
C SER A 141 -5.93 16.33 -9.84
N LYS A 142 -5.10 17.35 -10.10
CA LYS A 142 -5.28 18.71 -9.57
C LYS A 142 -5.29 19.70 -10.73
N ALA A 143 -6.31 19.56 -11.58
CA ALA A 143 -6.88 20.64 -12.34
C ALA A 143 -8.39 20.50 -12.15
N VAL A 144 -9.08 21.61 -11.90
CA VAL A 144 -10.45 21.73 -11.36
C VAL A 144 -10.46 21.79 -9.83
N ASP A 145 -10.13 22.97 -9.31
CA ASP A 145 -10.99 23.75 -8.41
C ASP A 145 -10.33 25.12 -8.15
N GLU A 146 -10.61 26.06 -9.05
CA GLU A 146 -10.79 27.50 -8.76
C GLU A 146 -12.10 27.95 -9.43
#